data_AF-A0A3S2XQN5-F1
#
_entry.id   AF-A0A3S2XQN5-F1
#
_cell.length_a   1.000
_cell.length_b   1.000
_cell.length_c   1.000
_cell.angle_alpha   90.00
_cell.angle_beta   90.00
_cell.angle_gamma   90.00
#
_symmetry.space_group_name_H-M   'P 1'
#
loop_
_entity.id
_entity.type
_entity.pdbx_description
1 polymer ?
#
loop_
_entity_poly.entity_id
_entity_poly.type
_entity_poly.pdbx_seq_one_letter_code
_entity_poly.pdbx_strand_id
1 'polypeptide(L)'
;MRCIGTGRAARSVVLLTLATAGLCSAGVGAAQPAGSERGADLPLPTCAEVRASALVGGALADAFYARYPKRLADPRTVRKLPLDRDGLANVVDYLVCVAGLTEFDPVVVENSLALFADRVQGPAATARLTALAQGTGWEANAARTFRTQVRGHLRGPGR
;
A
#
# COMPACT_ATOMS: atom_id res chain seq x y z
N MET A 1 -52.50 28.67 -18.68
CA MET A 1 -53.30 27.42 -18.83
C MET A 1 -52.56 26.31 -18.11
N ARG A 2 -53.16 25.76 -17.04
CA ARG A 2 -52.65 24.67 -16.20
C ARG A 2 -53.38 23.38 -16.59
N CYS A 3 -52.67 22.26 -16.64
CA CYS A 3 -53.24 20.94 -16.33
C CYS A 3 -52.19 20.10 -15.58
N ILE A 4 -52.55 19.75 -14.35
CA ILE A 4 -51.84 18.91 -13.38
C ILE A 4 -52.51 17.54 -13.45
N GLY A 5 -51.74 16.47 -13.63
CA GLY A 5 -52.24 15.09 -13.63
C GLY A 5 -51.60 14.28 -12.49
N THR A 6 -52.27 14.28 -11.34
CA THR A 6 -51.93 13.48 -10.15
C THR A 6 -52.51 12.08 -10.26
N GLY A 7 -51.66 11.05 -10.26
CA GLY A 7 -52.06 9.65 -10.07
C GLY A 7 -51.85 9.24 -8.62
N ARG A 8 -52.95 8.94 -7.91
CA ARG A 8 -52.98 8.60 -6.48
C ARG A 8 -53.35 7.12 -6.30
N ALA A 9 -52.48 6.39 -5.61
CA ALA A 9 -52.71 5.35 -4.60
C ALA A 9 -53.61 4.11 -4.86
N ALA A 10 -53.00 2.94 -4.69
CA ALA A 10 -53.51 1.84 -3.85
C ALA A 10 -52.28 1.09 -3.31
N ARG A 11 -51.85 1.30 -2.06
CA ARG A 11 -52.27 0.56 -0.84
C ARG A 11 -52.35 -0.96 -1.05
N SER A 12 -51.31 -1.67 -0.62
CA SER A 12 -51.45 -3.02 -0.09
C SER A 12 -50.65 -3.14 1.19
N VAL A 13 -51.31 -3.79 2.14
CA VAL A 13 -51.12 -3.82 3.58
C VAL A 13 -50.42 -5.13 3.92
N VAL A 14 -49.32 -5.02 4.67
CA VAL A 14 -48.96 -5.83 5.86
C VAL A 14 -49.05 -7.36 5.73
N LEU A 15 -47.93 -8.08 5.94
CA LEU A 15 -47.68 -8.78 7.21
C LEU A 15 -46.31 -9.45 7.25
N LEU A 16 -45.76 -9.36 8.46
CA LEU A 16 -44.54 -9.94 9.00
C LEU A 16 -44.69 -11.47 9.17
N THR A 17 -43.68 -12.27 8.84
CA THR A 17 -43.46 -13.56 9.52
C THR A 17 -41.98 -13.93 9.49
N LEU A 18 -41.37 -14.04 10.68
CA LEU A 18 -40.08 -14.67 10.91
C LEU A 18 -40.21 -16.20 10.77
N ALA A 19 -39.20 -16.88 10.20
CA ALA A 19 -38.59 -18.08 10.79
C ALA A 19 -37.46 -18.64 9.91
N THR A 20 -36.26 -18.53 10.47
CA THR A 20 -35.09 -19.41 10.49
C THR A 20 -35.12 -20.79 9.81
N ALA A 21 -33.92 -21.10 9.27
CA ALA A 21 -33.24 -22.40 9.11
C ALA A 21 -33.32 -23.09 7.74
N GLY A 22 -32.14 -23.30 7.14
CA GLY A 22 -31.95 -24.14 5.95
C GLY A 22 -30.60 -23.91 5.28
N LEU A 23 -29.53 -24.40 5.90
CA LEU A 23 -28.18 -24.46 5.35
C LEU A 23 -28.15 -25.26 4.03
N CYS A 24 -27.48 -24.74 3.00
CA CYS A 24 -26.76 -25.54 2.01
C CYS A 24 -25.55 -24.76 1.47
N SER A 25 -24.42 -25.45 1.50
CA SER A 25 -23.05 -24.96 1.40
C SER A 25 -22.63 -24.52 0.00
N ALA A 26 -21.78 -23.49 -0.05
CA ALA A 26 -20.66 -23.42 -0.98
C ALA A 26 -19.54 -22.61 -0.31
N GLY A 27 -18.73 -23.31 0.48
CA GLY A 27 -17.49 -22.77 1.02
C GLY A 27 -16.50 -22.52 -0.12
N VAL A 28 -16.37 -21.27 -0.54
CA VAL A 28 -15.16 -20.81 -1.20
C VAL A 28 -14.14 -20.61 -0.10
N GLY A 29 -13.28 -21.63 0.05
CA GLY A 29 -12.13 -21.58 0.93
C GLY A 29 -11.30 -20.34 0.58
N ALA A 30 -11.29 -19.38 1.50
CA ALA A 30 -10.20 -18.44 1.57
C ALA A 30 -8.93 -19.28 1.75
N ALA A 31 -8.18 -19.44 0.66
CA ALA A 31 -6.81 -19.88 0.72
C ALA A 31 -6.06 -18.83 1.54
N GLN A 32 -6.01 -19.07 2.84
CA GLN A 32 -5.17 -18.35 3.78
C GLN A 32 -3.77 -18.91 3.52
N PRO A 33 -2.84 -18.13 2.91
CA PRO A 33 -1.49 -18.63 2.74
C PRO A 33 -0.90 -18.84 4.13
N ALA A 34 -0.33 -20.03 4.31
CA ALA A 34 0.36 -20.47 5.49
C ALA A 34 1.34 -19.39 5.97
N GLY A 35 1.31 -19.14 7.27
CA GLY A 35 2.11 -18.11 7.92
C GLY A 35 3.59 -18.30 7.68
N SER A 36 4.21 -17.30 7.05
CA SER A 36 5.60 -16.95 7.28
C SER A 36 5.66 -16.17 8.60
N GLU A 37 6.50 -16.64 9.51
CA GLU A 37 6.60 -16.16 10.88
C GLU A 37 6.82 -14.64 11.00
N ARG A 38 6.12 -14.09 11.99
CA ARG A 38 6.08 -12.71 12.46
C ARG A 38 7.48 -12.22 12.84
N GLY A 39 8.21 -11.65 11.87
CA GLY A 39 9.50 -10.99 12.08
C GLY A 39 9.54 -9.53 11.67
N ALA A 40 8.47 -9.04 11.04
CA ALA A 40 8.22 -7.66 10.65
C ALA A 40 6.70 -7.50 10.49
N ASP A 41 6.14 -6.37 10.90
CA ASP A 41 4.72 -6.00 10.69
C ASP A 41 4.44 -5.81 9.18
N LEU A 42 4.42 -6.93 8.45
CA LEU A 42 4.07 -7.03 7.04
C LEU A 42 2.76 -7.85 6.93
N PRO A 43 1.88 -7.54 5.96
CA PRO A 43 2.04 -6.53 4.92
C PRO A 43 1.88 -5.09 5.44
N LEU A 44 2.56 -4.15 4.77
CA LEU A 44 2.33 -2.72 4.95
C LEU A 44 1.01 -2.31 4.29
N PRO A 45 0.37 -1.23 4.78
CA PRO A 45 -0.85 -0.71 4.15
C PRO A 45 -0.64 -0.48 2.66
N THR A 46 -1.61 -0.89 1.87
CA THR A 46 -1.68 -0.58 0.45
C THR A 46 -1.80 0.94 0.25
N CYS A 47 -1.48 1.42 -0.95
CA CYS A 47 -1.62 2.86 -1.22
C CYS A 47 -3.07 3.35 -1.08
N ALA A 48 -4.05 2.49 -1.38
CA ALA A 48 -5.46 2.81 -1.16
C ALA A 48 -5.77 3.04 0.33
N GLU A 49 -5.24 2.19 1.22
CA GLU A 49 -5.40 2.33 2.67
C GLU A 49 -4.66 3.57 3.21
N VAL A 50 -3.45 3.85 2.72
CA VAL A 50 -2.71 5.07 3.09
C VAL A 50 -3.50 6.32 2.71
N ARG A 51 -4.04 6.38 1.49
CA ARG A 51 -4.89 7.48 1.03
C ARG A 51 -6.18 7.61 1.83
N ALA A 52 -6.80 6.49 2.16
CA ALA A 52 -8.04 6.46 2.95
C ALA A 52 -7.83 6.97 4.40
N SER A 53 -6.60 6.90 4.93
CA SER A 53 -6.29 7.43 6.26
C SER A 53 -6.37 8.95 6.38
N ALA A 54 -6.42 9.67 5.25
CA ALA A 54 -6.43 11.15 5.18
C ALA A 54 -5.27 11.85 5.91
N LEU A 55 -4.19 11.12 6.22
CA LEU A 55 -2.96 11.69 6.76
C LEU A 55 -2.16 12.36 5.63
N VAL A 56 -1.64 13.55 5.90
CA VAL A 56 -0.85 14.34 4.94
C VAL A 56 0.37 14.97 5.62
N GLY A 57 1.42 15.26 4.83
CA GLY A 57 2.63 15.93 5.30
C GLY A 57 3.27 15.23 6.51
N GLY A 58 3.64 16.01 7.54
CA GLY A 58 4.33 15.52 8.73
C GLY A 58 3.57 14.41 9.49
N ALA A 59 2.24 14.47 9.54
CA ALA A 59 1.45 13.43 10.21
C ALA A 59 1.54 12.07 9.50
N LEU A 60 1.67 12.08 8.17
CA LEU A 60 1.92 10.86 7.41
C LEU A 60 3.37 10.39 7.56
N ALA A 61 4.34 11.30 7.67
CA ALA A 61 5.73 10.95 7.95
C ALA A 61 5.91 10.29 9.34
N ASP A 62 5.21 10.80 10.36
CA ASP A 62 5.20 10.20 11.70
C ASP A 62 4.58 8.80 11.69
N ALA A 63 3.44 8.64 10.99
CA ALA A 63 2.80 7.35 10.81
C ALA A 63 3.69 6.37 10.04
N PHE A 64 4.43 6.86 9.04
CA PHE A 64 5.44 6.08 8.35
C PHE A 64 6.54 5.61 9.31
N TYR A 65 7.13 6.51 10.11
CA TYR A 65 8.21 6.18 11.03
C TYR A 65 7.76 5.16 12.10
N ALA A 66 6.52 5.25 12.57
CA ALA A 66 5.96 4.32 13.53
C ALA A 66 5.72 2.91 12.95
N ARG A 67 5.32 2.81 11.68
CA ARG A 67 4.92 1.55 11.04
C ARG A 67 6.04 0.87 10.27
N TYR A 68 6.91 1.63 9.63
CA TYR A 68 7.92 1.09 8.74
C TYR A 68 8.93 0.25 9.55
N PRO A 69 9.07 -1.06 9.25
CA PRO A 69 9.94 -1.92 10.04
C PRO A 69 11.37 -1.40 10.06
N LYS A 70 11.90 -1.12 11.26
CA LYS A 70 13.29 -0.65 11.44
C LYS A 70 14.32 -1.60 10.81
N ARG A 71 13.98 -2.88 10.70
CA ARG A 71 14.82 -3.88 10.03
C ARG A 71 14.96 -3.66 8.51
N LEU A 72 13.97 -3.01 7.88
CA LEU A 72 14.05 -2.61 6.47
C LEU A 72 14.87 -1.33 6.28
N ALA A 73 15.05 -0.53 7.35
CA ALA A 73 15.85 0.69 7.35
C ALA A 73 17.31 0.47 7.78
N ASP A 74 17.67 -0.71 8.30
CA ASP A 74 19.03 -1.03 8.73
C ASP A 74 19.73 -1.97 7.73
N PRO A 75 20.83 -1.54 7.08
CA PRO A 75 21.60 -2.36 6.14
C PRO A 75 22.09 -3.69 6.73
N ARG A 76 22.25 -3.79 8.06
CA ARG A 76 22.72 -5.00 8.74
C ARG A 76 21.65 -6.08 8.85
N THR A 77 20.38 -5.70 8.78
CA THR A 77 19.24 -6.58 9.07
C THR A 77 18.35 -6.83 7.87
N VAL A 78 18.29 -5.92 6.89
CA VAL A 78 17.41 -6.03 5.72
C VAL A 78 17.58 -7.34 4.95
N ARG A 79 18.83 -7.80 4.76
CA ARG A 79 19.14 -9.07 4.10
C ARG A 79 18.63 -10.31 4.84
N LYS A 80 18.44 -10.22 6.16
CA LYS A 80 17.95 -11.33 7.00
C LYS A 80 16.42 -11.42 7.00
N LEU A 81 15.73 -10.44 6.41
CA LEU A 81 14.28 -10.46 6.31
C LEU A 81 13.87 -11.45 5.22
N PRO A 82 12.93 -12.37 5.52
CA PRO A 82 12.39 -13.30 4.55
C PRO A 82 11.39 -12.58 3.63
N LEU A 83 11.87 -11.60 2.86
CA LEU A 83 11.04 -10.93 1.85
C LEU A 83 10.99 -11.81 0.61
N ASP A 84 9.82 -12.42 0.39
CA ASP A 84 9.49 -13.00 -0.90
C ASP A 84 9.15 -11.89 -1.91
N ARG A 85 8.82 -12.31 -3.14
CA ARG A 85 8.52 -11.38 -4.24
C ARG A 85 7.37 -10.43 -3.91
N ASP A 86 6.32 -10.94 -3.25
CA ASP A 86 5.10 -10.19 -2.98
C ASP A 86 5.29 -9.24 -1.79
N GLY A 87 6.01 -9.68 -0.76
CA GLY A 87 6.43 -8.84 0.36
C GLY A 87 7.33 -7.69 -0.09
N LEU A 88 8.31 -7.96 -0.96
CA LEU A 88 9.15 -6.92 -1.53
C LEU A 88 8.35 -5.95 -2.41
N ALA A 89 7.40 -6.45 -3.20
CA ALA A 89 6.52 -5.60 -4.00
C ALA A 89 5.66 -4.68 -3.11
N ASN A 90 5.04 -5.23 -2.05
CA ASN A 90 4.26 -4.49 -1.08
C ASN A 90 5.08 -3.35 -0.42
N VAL A 91 6.31 -3.64 0.00
CA VAL A 91 7.19 -2.64 0.61
C VAL A 91 7.51 -1.49 -0.36
N VAL A 92 7.88 -1.82 -1.60
CA VAL A 92 8.22 -0.81 -2.62
C VAL A 92 6.99 0.03 -2.99
N ASP A 93 5.83 -0.59 -3.14
CA ASP A 93 4.58 0.10 -3.47
C ASP A 93 4.17 1.07 -2.34
N TYR A 94 4.31 0.63 -1.08
CA TYR A 94 4.07 1.47 0.09
C TYR A 94 5.02 2.67 0.13
N LEU A 95 6.33 2.45 -0.07
CA LEU A 95 7.34 3.51 -0.08
C LEU A 95 7.05 4.57 -1.14
N VAL A 96 6.71 4.15 -2.37
CA VAL A 96 6.32 5.05 -3.45
C VAL A 96 5.09 5.87 -3.08
N CYS A 97 4.08 5.21 -2.49
CA CYS A 97 2.85 5.88 -2.09
C CYS A 97 3.09 6.95 -1.03
N VAL A 98 3.78 6.58 0.06
CA VAL A 98 4.10 7.50 1.15
C VAL A 98 4.97 8.64 0.64
N ALA A 99 6.05 8.36 -0.10
CA ALA A 99 6.91 9.40 -0.65
C ALA A 99 6.12 10.38 -1.54
N GLY A 100 5.21 9.89 -2.39
CA GLY A 100 4.37 10.79 -3.20
C GLY A 100 3.40 11.63 -2.38
N LEU A 101 2.85 11.12 -1.29
CA LEU A 101 1.89 11.81 -0.42
C LEU A 101 2.55 12.75 0.60
N THR A 102 3.83 12.54 0.93
CA THR A 102 4.62 13.43 1.78
C THR A 102 5.43 14.44 0.99
N GLU A 103 5.12 14.66 -0.29
CA GLU A 103 5.86 15.55 -1.20
C GLU A 103 7.37 15.22 -1.24
N PHE A 104 7.67 13.93 -1.19
CA PHE A 104 9.02 13.36 -1.25
C PHE A 104 9.91 13.74 -0.07
N ASP A 105 9.33 13.70 1.13
CA ASP A 105 10.05 13.84 2.41
C ASP A 105 11.35 13.01 2.42
N PRO A 106 12.52 13.64 2.69
CA PRO A 106 13.81 12.96 2.73
C PRO A 106 13.85 11.75 3.67
N VAL A 107 13.11 11.77 4.78
CA VAL A 107 13.09 10.69 5.77
C VAL A 107 12.61 9.38 5.13
N VAL A 108 11.63 9.45 4.22
CA VAL A 108 11.12 8.26 3.52
C VAL A 108 12.19 7.67 2.61
N VAL A 109 12.93 8.52 1.89
CA VAL A 109 14.04 8.10 1.02
C VAL A 109 15.14 7.46 1.87
N GLU A 110 15.61 8.15 2.90
CA GLU A 110 16.70 7.69 3.77
C GLU A 110 16.41 6.33 4.41
N ASN A 111 15.20 6.14 4.95
CA ASN A 111 14.79 4.87 5.55
C ASN A 111 14.61 3.75 4.52
N SER A 112 14.45 4.07 3.24
CA SER A 112 14.41 3.08 2.16
C SER A 112 15.78 2.65 1.66
N LEU A 113 16.84 3.44 1.90
CA LEU A 113 18.14 3.23 1.28
C LEU A 113 18.75 1.87 1.62
N ALA A 114 18.56 1.38 2.84
CA ALA A 114 19.06 0.07 3.24
C ALA A 114 18.52 -1.05 2.34
N LEU A 115 17.23 -1.01 1.98
CA LEU A 115 16.62 -1.96 1.05
C LEU A 115 17.23 -1.85 -0.35
N PHE A 116 17.32 -0.64 -0.90
CA PHE A 116 17.81 -0.45 -2.27
C PHE A 116 19.33 -0.65 -2.42
N ALA A 117 20.10 -0.42 -1.36
CA ALA A 117 21.54 -0.63 -1.33
C ALA A 117 21.94 -2.10 -1.07
N ASP A 118 21.03 -2.93 -0.58
CA ASP A 118 21.33 -4.32 -0.27
C ASP A 118 21.68 -5.11 -1.54
N ARG A 119 22.70 -5.97 -1.45
CA ARG A 119 23.20 -6.73 -2.61
C ARG A 119 22.26 -7.85 -3.07
N VAL A 120 21.40 -8.34 -2.17
CA VAL A 120 20.50 -9.47 -2.46
C VAL A 120 19.12 -8.95 -2.83
N GLN A 121 18.55 -8.08 -2.00
CA GLN A 121 17.19 -7.56 -2.15
C GLN A 121 17.12 -6.31 -3.06
N GLY A 122 18.18 -5.48 -3.07
CA GLY A 122 18.21 -4.21 -3.79
C GLY A 122 17.96 -4.30 -5.30
N PRO A 123 18.49 -5.30 -6.04
CA PRO A 123 18.17 -5.48 -7.45
C PRO A 123 16.68 -5.70 -7.70
N ALA A 124 16.03 -6.55 -6.90
CA ALA A 124 14.60 -6.83 -7.01
C ALA A 124 13.75 -5.61 -6.65
N ALA A 125 14.11 -4.89 -5.57
CA ALA A 125 13.45 -3.64 -5.17
C ALA A 125 13.55 -2.58 -6.27
N THR A 126 14.74 -2.42 -6.87
CA THR A 126 14.98 -1.48 -7.97
C THR A 126 14.20 -1.87 -9.23
N ALA A 127 14.11 -3.16 -9.53
CA ALA A 127 13.32 -3.67 -10.65
C ALA A 127 11.83 -3.38 -10.46
N ARG A 128 11.28 -3.61 -9.25
CA ARG A 128 9.90 -3.26 -8.92
C ARG A 128 9.64 -1.76 -9.06
N LEU A 129 10.51 -0.93 -8.48
CA LEU A 129 10.39 0.53 -8.58
C LEU A 129 10.45 1.01 -10.04
N THR A 130 11.29 0.38 -10.86
CA THR A 130 11.39 0.67 -12.29
C THR A 130 10.11 0.29 -13.03
N ALA A 131 9.52 -0.87 -12.73
CA ALA A 131 8.26 -1.30 -13.32
C ALA A 131 7.11 -0.33 -12.97
N LEU A 132 7.02 0.12 -11.71
CA LEU A 132 6.04 1.16 -11.32
C LEU A 132 6.25 2.45 -12.11
N ALA A 133 7.50 2.90 -12.24
CA ALA A 133 7.84 4.13 -12.95
C ALA A 133 7.52 4.12 -14.46
N GLN A 134 7.35 2.92 -15.05
CA GLN A 134 6.94 2.72 -16.45
C GLN A 134 5.41 2.79 -16.65
N GLY A 135 4.63 2.74 -15.57
CA GLY A 135 3.18 2.85 -15.63
C GLY A 135 2.68 4.25 -15.99
N THR A 136 1.36 4.40 -15.89
CA THR A 136 0.65 5.68 -16.07
C THR A 136 0.00 6.15 -14.78
N GLY A 137 -0.36 7.42 -14.69
CA GLY A 137 -1.05 7.99 -13.53
C GLY A 137 -0.12 8.57 -12.46
N TRP A 138 -0.71 8.90 -11.31
CA TRP A 138 0.00 9.47 -10.16
C TRP A 138 1.08 8.50 -9.64
N GLU A 139 0.79 7.20 -9.60
CA GLU A 139 1.63 6.13 -9.05
C GLU A 139 3.00 6.17 -9.73
N ALA A 140 2.95 6.18 -11.06
CA ALA A 140 4.13 6.12 -11.90
C ALA A 140 4.92 7.42 -11.83
N ASN A 141 4.25 8.57 -11.64
CA ASN A 141 4.94 9.83 -11.46
C ASN A 141 5.69 9.87 -10.11
N ALA A 142 5.04 9.45 -9.03
CA ALA A 142 5.67 9.32 -7.72
C ALA A 142 6.85 8.35 -7.77
N ALA A 143 6.69 7.19 -8.43
CA ALA A 143 7.77 6.22 -8.62
C ALA A 143 8.96 6.79 -9.39
N ARG A 144 8.72 7.60 -10.44
CA ARG A 144 9.80 8.26 -11.20
C ARG A 144 10.60 9.22 -10.33
N THR A 145 9.94 10.08 -9.57
CA THR A 145 10.60 11.05 -8.68
C THR A 145 11.34 10.35 -7.56
N PHE A 146 10.69 9.40 -6.89
CA PHE A 146 11.30 8.61 -5.81
C PHE A 146 12.53 7.84 -6.30
N ARG A 147 12.45 7.22 -7.48
CA ARG A 147 13.60 6.55 -8.12
C ARG A 147 14.76 7.51 -8.36
N THR A 148 14.50 8.75 -8.78
CA THR A 148 15.55 9.77 -8.97
C THR A 148 16.22 10.10 -7.64
N GLN A 149 15.46 10.30 -6.56
CA GLN A 149 16.01 10.57 -5.24
C GLN A 149 16.84 9.40 -4.70
N VAL A 150 16.32 8.17 -4.75
CA VAL A 150 17.05 6.96 -4.33
C VAL A 150 18.37 6.85 -5.09
N ARG A 151 18.34 7.01 -6.43
CA ARG A 151 19.58 6.97 -7.23
C ARG A 151 20.56 8.09 -6.89
N GLY A 152 20.06 9.29 -6.59
CA GLY A 152 20.89 10.41 -6.13
C GLY A 152 21.63 10.06 -4.84
N HIS A 153 20.91 9.55 -3.84
CA HIS A 153 21.48 9.16 -2.56
C HIS A 153 22.48 8.01 -2.68
N LEU A 154 22.16 6.98 -3.47
CA LEU A 154 23.05 5.82 -3.67
C LEU A 154 24.34 6.18 -4.42
N ARG A 155 24.36 7.28 -5.19
CA ARG A 155 25.57 7.76 -5.88
C ARG A 155 26.46 8.62 -4.98
N GLY A 156 25.94 9.13 -3.86
CA GLY A 156 26.62 10.07 -2.97
C GLY A 156 26.71 11.50 -3.54
N PRO A 157 26.98 12.51 -2.70
CA PRO A 157 27.24 13.87 -3.17
C PRO A 157 28.63 13.92 -3.84
N GLY A 158 28.68 14.10 -5.17
CA GLY A 158 29.95 14.36 -5.88
C GLY A 158 30.19 13.63 -7.21
N ARG A 159 29.15 13.44 -8.05
CA ARG A 159 29.34 13.18 -9.48
C ARG A 159 28.46 14.08 -10.32
#